data_AF-A0A0F8Z827-F1
#
_entry.id   AF-A0A0F8Z827-F1
#
_cell.length_a   1.000
_cell.length_b   1.000
_cell.length_c   1.000
_cell.angle_alpha   90.00
_cell.angle_beta   90.00
_cell.angle_gamma   90.00
#
_symmetry.space_group_name_H-M   'P 1'
#
loop_
_entity.id
_entity.type
_entity.pdbx_description
1 polymer ?
#
loop_
_entity_poly.entity_id
_entity_poly.type
_entity_poly.pdbx_seq_one_letter_code
_entity_poly.pdbx_strand_id
1 'polypeptide(L)'
;VNYNKAGLTLSEEGERVGAMMMRNSRLLEVLMESALKIEIDEEMVCGIEHHMNKQFTDALCTMLKHPRKCPHGNDIPIGECCSNNH
;
A
#
# COMPACT_ATOMS: atom_id res chain seq x y z
N VAL A 1 21.21 7.94 -31.18
CA VAL A 1 20.64 8.53 -29.96
C VAL A 1 21.36 7.93 -28.77
N ASN A 2 22.22 8.69 -28.10
CA ASN A 2 22.92 8.21 -26.90
C ASN A 2 21.95 8.26 -25.71
N TYR A 3 21.51 7.09 -25.25
CA TYR A 3 20.70 6.98 -24.03
C TYR A 3 21.62 7.20 -22.82
N ASN A 4 21.63 8.42 -22.31
CA ASN A 4 22.15 8.67 -20.99
C ASN A 4 21.10 8.16 -19.99
N LYS A 5 21.38 7.07 -19.26
CA LYS A 5 20.59 6.69 -18.08
C LYS A 5 20.82 7.75 -17.00
N ALA A 6 20.22 8.92 -17.17
CA ALA A 6 20.10 9.88 -16.08
C ALA A 6 19.29 9.20 -14.98
N GLY A 7 19.88 9.04 -13.79
CA GLY A 7 19.18 8.51 -12.64
C GLY A 7 17.98 9.39 -12.34
N LEU A 8 16.77 8.86 -12.53
CA LEU A 8 15.54 9.54 -12.15
C LEU A 8 15.31 9.25 -10.67
N THR A 9 15.33 10.29 -9.85
CA THR A 9 14.92 10.23 -8.45
C THR A 9 13.53 10.84 -8.33
N LEU A 10 12.68 10.24 -7.49
CA LEU A 10 11.42 10.87 -7.14
C LEU A 10 11.70 12.14 -6.31
N SER A 11 10.83 13.14 -6.44
CA SER A 11 10.77 14.21 -5.45
C SER A 11 10.25 13.66 -4.13
N GLU A 12 10.45 14.38 -3.03
CA GLU A 12 9.90 14.01 -1.72
C GLU A 12 8.37 13.78 -1.78
N GLU A 13 7.65 14.64 -2.53
CA GLU A 13 6.22 14.47 -2.76
C GLU A 13 5.92 13.21 -3.59
N GLY A 14 6.73 12.91 -4.60
CA GLY A 14 6.61 11.69 -5.40
C GLY A 14 6.83 10.42 -4.56
N GLU A 15 7.82 10.42 -3.67
CA GLU A 15 8.06 9.33 -2.73
C GLU A 15 6.87 9.15 -1.77
N ARG A 16 6.33 10.25 -1.25
CA ARG A 16 5.15 10.23 -0.36
C ARG A 16 3.93 9.63 -1.05
N VAL A 17 3.64 10.07 -2.28
CA VAL A 17 2.50 9.55 -3.06
C VAL A 17 2.71 8.08 -3.40
N GLY A 18 3.90 7.71 -3.89
CA GLY A 18 4.23 6.32 -4.20
C GLY A 18 4.11 5.40 -2.98
N ALA A 19 4.58 5.84 -1.81
CA ALA A 19 4.44 5.10 -0.56
C ALA A 19 2.97 4.90 -0.15
N MET A 20 2.10 5.89 -0.37
CA MET A 20 0.66 5.74 -0.13
C MET A 20 0.02 4.72 -1.08
N MET A 21 0.35 4.77 -2.37
CA MET A 21 -0.17 3.81 -3.36
C MET A 21 0.23 2.38 -2.97
N MET A 22 1.52 2.15 -2.71
CA MET A 22 2.03 0.84 -2.26
C MET A 22 1.39 0.37 -0.96
N ARG A 23 1.07 1.29 -0.05
CA ARG A 23 0.36 0.96 1.20
C ARG A 23 -1.07 0.49 0.91
N ASN A 24 -1.77 1.17 0.01
CA ASN A 24 -3.13 0.83 -0.38
C ASN A 24 -3.17 -0.57 -1.00
N SER A 25 -2.32 -0.86 -1.99
CA SER A 25 -2.24 -2.16 -2.66
C SER A 25 -2.05 -3.28 -1.64
N ARG A 26 -1.02 -3.14 -0.80
CA ARG A 26 -0.63 -4.16 0.17
C ARG A 26 -1.70 -4.40 1.24
N LEU A 27 -2.45 -3.36 1.65
CA LEU A 27 -3.56 -3.54 2.58
C LEU A 27 -4.76 -4.23 1.95
N LEU A 28 -5.02 -4.01 0.66
CA LEU A 28 -6.05 -4.76 -0.09
C LEU A 28 -5.65 -6.23 -0.26
N GLU A 29 -4.39 -6.52 -0.57
CA GLU A 29 -3.87 -7.89 -0.61
C GLU A 29 -4.09 -8.60 0.74
N VAL A 30 -3.73 -7.95 1.85
CA VAL A 30 -3.96 -8.50 3.20
C VAL A 30 -5.45 -8.66 3.48
N LEU A 31 -6.32 -7.74 3.05
CA LEU A 31 -7.77 -7.87 3.22
C LEU A 31 -8.31 -9.12 2.53
N MET A 32 -7.93 -9.32 1.27
CA MET A 32 -8.35 -10.46 0.45
C MET A 32 -7.95 -11.79 1.09
N GLU A 33 -6.69 -11.91 1.50
CA GLU A 33 -6.17 -13.15 2.11
C GLU A 33 -6.68 -13.35 3.54
N SER A 34 -6.61 -12.32 4.39
CA SER A 34 -6.79 -12.49 5.84
C SER A 34 -8.25 -12.46 6.27
N ALA A 35 -9.07 -11.60 5.68
CA ALA A 35 -10.46 -11.39 6.09
C ALA A 35 -11.45 -12.07 5.12
N LEU A 36 -11.24 -11.94 3.82
CA LEU A 36 -12.16 -12.48 2.80
C LEU A 36 -11.88 -13.95 2.45
N LYS A 37 -10.66 -14.45 2.72
CA LYS A 37 -10.24 -15.82 2.39
C LYS A 37 -10.37 -16.15 0.90
N ILE A 38 -10.03 -15.19 0.05
CA ILE A 38 -10.02 -15.33 -1.40
C ILE A 38 -8.60 -15.20 -1.95
N GLU A 39 -8.38 -15.66 -3.18
CA GLU A 39 -7.15 -15.41 -3.92
C GLU A 39 -7.01 -13.91 -4.22
N ILE A 40 -5.76 -13.44 -4.28
CA ILE A 40 -5.44 -12.05 -4.59
C ILE A 40 -5.69 -11.82 -6.08
N ASP A 41 -6.57 -10.86 -6.39
CA ASP A 41 -6.81 -10.36 -7.74
C ASP A 41 -6.02 -9.05 -7.92
N GLU A 42 -4.85 -9.15 -8.55
CA GLU A 42 -3.95 -8.02 -8.81
C GLU A 42 -4.61 -6.91 -9.66
N GLU A 43 -5.51 -7.28 -10.58
CA GLU A 43 -6.22 -6.30 -11.41
C GLU A 43 -7.21 -5.50 -10.57
N MET A 44 -7.93 -6.18 -9.67
CA MET A 44 -8.82 -5.53 -8.72
C MET A 44 -8.06 -4.64 -7.73
N VAL A 45 -6.94 -5.11 -7.18
CA VAL A 45 -6.09 -4.32 -6.26
C VAL A 45 -5.62 -3.03 -6.95
N CYS A 46 -5.03 -3.14 -8.14
CA CYS A 46 -4.56 -2.01 -8.94
C CYS A 46 -5.70 -1.04 -9.31
N GLY A 47 -6.91 -1.56 -9.56
CA GLY A 47 -8.09 -0.73 -9.83
C GLY A 47 -8.55 0.09 -8.62
N ILE A 48 -8.45 -0.47 -7.41
CA ILE A 48 -8.98 0.14 -6.19
C ILE A 48 -7.95 1.03 -5.49
N GLU A 49 -6.67 0.65 -5.49
CA GLU A 49 -5.61 1.34 -4.72
C GLU A 49 -5.52 2.84 -5.01
N HIS A 50 -5.77 3.22 -6.27
CA HIS A 50 -5.74 4.60 -6.77
C HIS A 50 -6.92 5.46 -6.30
N HIS A 51 -7.98 4.83 -5.81
CA HIS A 51 -9.23 5.48 -5.40
C HIS A 51 -9.40 5.50 -3.88
N MET A 52 -8.50 4.86 -3.13
CA MET A 52 -8.53 4.86 -1.68
C MET A 52 -8.05 6.20 -1.12
N ASN A 53 -8.87 6.81 -0.26
CA ASN A 53 -8.46 7.97 0.51
C ASN A 53 -7.75 7.55 1.82
N LYS A 54 -7.10 8.52 2.47
CA LYS A 54 -6.35 8.28 3.72
C LYS A 54 -7.23 7.70 4.83
N GLN A 55 -8.44 8.23 5.01
CA GLN A 55 -9.34 7.78 6.07
C GLN A 55 -9.72 6.30 5.91
N PHE A 56 -10.05 5.88 4.69
CA PHE A 56 -10.36 4.50 4.36
C PHE A 56 -9.15 3.58 4.58
N THR A 57 -7.98 4.02 4.09
CA THR A 57 -6.72 3.27 4.23
C THR A 57 -6.34 3.07 5.69
N ASP A 58 -6.46 4.10 6.52
CA ASP A 58 -6.17 4.04 7.95
C ASP A 58 -7.16 3.13 8.67
N ALA A 59 -8.46 3.25 8.38
CA ALA A 59 -9.48 2.37 8.95
C ALA A 59 -9.25 0.89 8.57
N LEU A 60 -8.89 0.63 7.31
CA LEU A 60 -8.54 -0.71 6.82
C LEU A 60 -7.31 -1.26 7.55
N CYS A 61 -6.26 -0.45 7.68
CA CYS A 61 -5.05 -0.82 8.41
C CYS A 61 -5.34 -1.19 9.87
N THR A 62 -6.16 -0.39 10.56
CA THR A 62 -6.58 -0.66 11.95
C THR A 62 -7.44 -1.92 12.05
N MET A 63 -8.41 -2.12 11.16
CA MET A 63 -9.25 -3.32 11.12
C MET A 63 -8.41 -4.60 10.97
N LEU A 64 -7.34 -4.52 10.18
CA LEU A 64 -6.38 -5.60 9.96
C LEU A 64 -5.32 -5.73 11.06
N LYS A 65 -5.43 -4.96 12.16
CA LYS A 65 -4.49 -4.92 13.29
C LYS A 65 -3.08 -4.50 12.91
N HIS A 66 -2.96 -3.49 12.06
CA HIS A 66 -1.69 -2.88 11.63
C HIS A 66 -0.67 -3.90 11.08
N PRO A 67 -1.03 -4.65 10.03
CA PRO A 67 -0.12 -5.62 9.43
C PRO A 67 1.13 -4.91 8.91
N ARG A 68 2.30 -5.56 9.05
CA ARG A 68 3.58 -4.98 8.61
C ARG A 68 4.18 -5.64 7.37
N LYS A 69 3.63 -6.79 6.97
CA LYS A 69 4.00 -7.52 5.77
C LYS A 69 2.75 -7.81 4.95
N CYS A 70 2.84 -7.69 3.63
CA CYS A 70 1.81 -8.19 2.73
C CYS A 70 2.00 -9.69 2.46
N PRO A 71 1.03 -10.37 1.83
CA PRO A 71 1.11 -11.81 1.51
C PRO A 71 2.35 -12.17 0.68
N HIS A 72 2.87 -11.22 -0.11
CA HIS A 72 4.10 -11.37 -0.90
C HIS A 72 5.41 -11.17 -0.10
N GLY A 73 5.34 -10.90 1.21
CA GLY A 73 6.51 -10.71 2.08
C GLY A 73 7.12 -9.29 2.07
N ASN A 74 6.52 -8.35 1.33
CA ASN A 74 6.97 -6.97 1.25
C ASN A 74 6.47 -6.13 2.43
N ASP A 75 7.24 -5.12 2.84
CA ASP A 75 6.86 -4.24 3.97
C ASP A 75 5.68 -3.34 3.63
N ILE A 76 4.75 -3.16 4.56
CA ILE A 76 3.66 -2.19 4.39
C ILE A 76 4.16 -0.81 4.87
N PRO A 77 4.12 0.24 4.02
CA PRO A 77 4.47 1.59 4.43
C PRO A 77 3.60 2.06 5.61
N ILE A 78 4.22 2.83 6.51
CA ILE A 78 3.59 3.25 7.77
C ILE A 78 2.65 4.42 7.51
N GLY A 79 1.43 4.33 8.05
CA GLY A 79 0.51 5.47 8.15
C GLY A 79 0.42 6.01 9.57
N GLU A 80 -0.22 7.16 9.71
CA GLU A 80 -0.45 7.80 11.02
C GLU A 80 -1.14 6.87 12.02
N CYS A 81 -2.05 6.01 11.56
CA CYS A 81 -2.75 5.06 12.42
C CYS A 81 -1.81 4.03 13.09
N CYS A 82 -0.62 3.78 12.53
CA CYS A 82 0.33 2.81 13.07
C CYS A 82 1.18 3.36 14.23
N SER A 83 1.12 4.68 14.47
CA SER A 83 1.93 5.35 15.50
C SER A 83 1.35 5.18 16.91
N ASN A 84 0.07 4.81 17.00
CA ASN A 84 -0.64 4.65 18.26
C ASN A 84 -0.96 3.17 18.46
N ASN A 85 -0.25 2.51 19.37
CA ASN A 85 -0.60 1.15 19.80
C ASN A 85 -2.02 1.17 20.43
N HIS A 86 -3.01 0.70 19.69
CA HIS A 86 -4.32 0.29 20.22
C HIS A 86 -4.47 -1.22 20.09
#